data_AF-A0A960MHJ8-F1
#
_entry.id   AF-A0A960MHJ8-F1
#
_cell.length_a   1.000
_cell.length_b   1.000
_cell.length_c   1.000
_cell.angle_alpha   90.00
_cell.angle_beta   90.00
_cell.angle_gamma   90.00
#
_symmetry.space_group_name_H-M   'P 1'
#
loop_
_entity.id
_entity.type
_entity.pdbx_description
1 polymer ?
#
loop_
_entity_poly.entity_id
_entity_poly.type
_entity_poly.pdbx_seq_one_letter_code
_entity_poly.pdbx_strand_id
1 'polypeptide(L)'
;GKGATPFNNVIYDYALGRAIADGFVKEPAVVTRKNFNPSGMSKEAIEELKLSDGVRLHEQTKVQLETYARESGREIVKPFVLVIARDTTHAAQLKTLIESDDFFEGRYREKVIQVDSSKTGAEEEKMISDLLTVEHGNDPTEIVIHVNMLKEGWDVTNLYTIVPHRDANARILIEQSIGRGLRLPYGKRVGVPSVDRLNIVAHDRFQEIVNEATQPDSPIRLQTVVLDPEEIEAKTKTVV
;
A
#
# COMPACT_ATOMS: atom_id res chain seq x y z
N GLY A 1 24.80 7.54 4.24
CA GLY A 1 24.57 8.14 5.59
C GLY A 1 24.75 7.05 6.63
N LYS A 2 25.39 7.36 7.76
CA LYS A 2 25.61 6.36 8.83
C LYS A 2 24.25 5.87 9.35
N GLY A 3 23.96 4.58 9.15
CA GLY A 3 22.81 3.91 9.75
C GLY A 3 22.88 3.98 11.28
N ALA A 4 21.74 3.74 11.94
CA ALA A 4 21.64 3.75 13.39
C ALA A 4 22.73 2.86 14.01
N THR A 5 23.50 3.40 14.96
CA THR A 5 24.52 2.62 15.68
C THR A 5 23.80 1.56 16.51
N PRO A 6 24.00 0.26 16.25
CA PRO A 6 23.37 -0.77 17.05
C PRO A 6 23.77 -0.62 18.50
N PHE A 7 22.87 -0.92 19.43
CA PHE A 7 23.25 -1.06 20.84
C PHE A 7 24.34 -2.13 20.96
N ASN A 8 25.30 -1.92 21.86
CA ASN A 8 26.45 -2.84 22.03
C ASN A 8 26.06 -4.30 22.39
N ASN A 9 24.78 -4.54 22.73
CA ASN A 9 24.26 -5.83 23.21
C ASN A 9 23.26 -6.48 22.22
N VAL A 10 23.31 -6.18 20.93
CA VAL A 10 22.53 -6.92 19.92
C VAL A 10 23.18 -8.30 19.72
N ILE A 11 22.57 -9.35 20.26
CA ILE A 11 23.07 -10.73 20.13
C ILE A 11 22.62 -11.43 18.83
N TYR A 12 21.57 -10.91 18.18
CA TYR A 12 21.06 -11.41 16.91
C TYR A 12 20.27 -10.30 16.21
N ASP A 13 20.47 -10.17 14.91
CA ASP A 13 19.70 -9.28 14.04
C ASP A 13 19.15 -10.08 12.85
N TYR A 14 17.87 -9.87 12.54
CA TYR A 14 17.19 -10.51 11.42
C TYR A 14 16.61 -9.44 10.50
N ALA A 15 17.46 -8.98 9.57
CA ALA A 15 17.13 -7.91 8.66
C ALA A 15 15.95 -8.25 7.73
N LEU A 16 15.18 -7.23 7.37
CA LEU A 16 13.99 -7.37 6.52
C LEU A 16 14.30 -7.97 5.14
N GLY A 17 15.44 -7.60 4.53
CA GLY A 17 15.89 -8.23 3.28
C GLY A 17 16.07 -9.74 3.39
N ARG A 18 16.49 -10.25 4.56
CA ARG A 18 16.58 -11.69 4.83
C ARG A 18 15.20 -12.32 5.01
N ALA A 19 14.29 -11.68 5.73
CA ALA A 19 12.90 -12.13 5.86
C ALA A 19 12.19 -12.26 4.50
N ILE A 20 12.46 -11.34 3.58
CA ILE A 20 11.95 -11.38 2.20
C ILE A 20 12.58 -12.54 1.42
N ALA A 21 13.90 -12.73 1.52
CA ALA A 21 14.59 -13.81 0.82
C ALA A 21 14.17 -15.21 1.33
N ASP A 22 13.98 -15.36 2.64
CA ASP A 22 13.55 -16.61 3.27
C ASP A 22 12.04 -16.88 3.09
N GLY A 23 11.29 -15.92 2.55
CA GLY A 23 9.87 -16.09 2.25
C GLY A 23 8.92 -15.96 3.43
N PHE A 24 9.36 -15.34 4.54
CA PHE A 24 8.54 -15.16 5.75
C PHE A 24 7.63 -13.94 5.71
N VAL A 25 7.75 -13.12 4.68
CA VAL A 25 6.93 -11.92 4.45
C VAL A 25 6.57 -11.81 2.97
N LYS A 26 5.59 -10.97 2.62
CA LYS A 26 5.26 -10.60 1.24
C LYS A 26 6.46 -10.02 0.49
N GLU A 27 6.36 -10.03 -0.83
CA GLU A 27 7.32 -9.41 -1.74
C GLU A 27 6.88 -7.98 -2.05
N PRO A 28 7.62 -6.96 -1.60
CA PRO A 28 7.32 -5.59 -1.99
C PRO A 28 7.70 -5.35 -3.45
N ALA A 29 6.81 -4.67 -4.18
CA ALA A 29 6.98 -4.29 -5.56
C ALA A 29 6.69 -2.80 -5.78
N VAL A 30 7.56 -2.13 -6.52
CA VAL A 30 7.32 -0.75 -6.97
C VAL A 30 6.59 -0.80 -8.29
N VAL A 31 5.48 -0.07 -8.36
CA VAL A 31 4.58 -0.05 -9.49
C VAL A 31 4.75 1.27 -10.25
N THR A 32 4.92 1.17 -11.57
CA THR A 32 4.90 2.32 -12.48
C THR A 32 4.03 2.04 -13.72
N ARG A 33 3.77 3.05 -14.55
CA ARG A 33 3.12 2.88 -15.85
C ARG A 33 4.16 2.70 -16.96
N LYS A 34 3.84 1.88 -17.94
CA LYS A 34 4.58 1.77 -19.20
C LYS A 34 4.61 3.13 -19.88
N ASN A 35 5.81 3.57 -20.30
CA ASN A 35 6.03 4.86 -20.96
C ASN A 35 5.57 6.08 -20.14
N PHE A 36 5.50 5.99 -18.81
CA PHE A 36 5.16 7.14 -17.97
C PHE A 36 6.17 8.29 -18.17
N ASN A 37 5.66 9.47 -18.50
CA ASN A 37 6.45 10.69 -18.59
C ASN A 37 5.78 11.80 -17.78
N PRO A 38 6.36 12.22 -16.63
CA PRO A 38 5.78 13.30 -15.82
C PRO A 38 5.96 14.69 -16.47
N SER A 39 6.78 14.80 -17.53
CA SER A 39 7.07 16.09 -18.17
C SER A 39 5.79 16.71 -18.75
N GLY A 40 5.44 17.90 -18.27
CA GLY A 40 4.24 18.62 -18.73
C GLY A 40 2.95 18.29 -17.97
N MET A 41 2.98 17.35 -17.03
CA MET A 41 1.87 17.11 -16.11
C MET A 41 1.97 18.05 -14.89
N SER A 42 0.81 18.50 -14.39
CA SER A 42 0.77 19.16 -13.09
C SER A 42 1.00 18.15 -11.97
N LYS A 43 1.34 18.63 -10.76
CA LYS A 43 1.51 17.75 -9.60
C LYS A 43 0.20 17.05 -9.26
N GLU A 44 -0.90 17.79 -9.36
CA GLU A 44 -2.26 17.32 -9.08
C GLU A 44 -2.64 16.19 -10.06
N ALA A 45 -2.32 16.33 -11.35
CA ALA A 45 -2.59 15.29 -12.34
C ALA A 45 -1.77 14.01 -12.08
N ILE A 46 -0.52 14.14 -11.61
CA ILE A 46 0.30 12.98 -11.22
C ILE A 46 -0.28 12.31 -9.97
N GLU A 47 -0.73 13.10 -8.99
CA GLU A 47 -1.35 12.60 -7.77
C GLU A 47 -2.65 11.84 -8.07
N GLU A 48 -3.55 12.42 -8.87
CA GLU A 48 -4.79 11.77 -9.32
C GLU A 48 -4.52 10.47 -10.09
N LEU A 49 -3.49 10.47 -10.95
CA LEU A 49 -3.08 9.29 -11.70
C LEU A 49 -2.61 8.16 -10.77
N LYS A 50 -1.71 8.46 -9.83
CA LYS A 50 -1.19 7.50 -8.84
C LYS A 50 -2.31 6.91 -8.01
N LEU A 51 -3.24 7.76 -7.56
CA LEU A 51 -4.40 7.33 -6.78
C LEU A 51 -5.31 6.42 -7.59
N SER A 52 -5.62 6.80 -8.84
CA SER A 52 -6.46 6.01 -9.73
C SER A 52 -5.84 4.65 -10.03
N ASP A 53 -4.53 4.59 -10.29
CA ASP A 53 -3.82 3.33 -10.52
C ASP A 53 -3.75 2.45 -9.28
N GLY A 54 -3.50 3.04 -8.11
CA GLY A 54 -3.55 2.31 -6.86
C GLY A 54 -4.91 1.67 -6.60
N VAL A 55 -5.99 2.39 -6.92
CA VAL A 55 -7.35 1.87 -6.79
C VAL A 55 -7.64 0.78 -7.82
N ARG A 56 -7.28 0.95 -9.10
CA ARG A 56 -7.46 -0.12 -10.10
C ARG A 56 -6.69 -1.39 -9.75
N LEU A 57 -5.45 -1.23 -9.28
CA LEU A 57 -4.63 -2.36 -8.84
C LEU A 57 -5.24 -3.07 -7.62
N HIS A 58 -5.85 -2.30 -6.71
CA HIS A 58 -6.61 -2.85 -5.59
C HIS A 58 -7.83 -3.66 -6.06
N GLU A 59 -8.57 -3.19 -7.07
CA GLU A 59 -9.69 -3.95 -7.64
C GLU A 59 -9.25 -5.27 -8.27
N GLN A 60 -8.16 -5.24 -9.04
CA GLN A 60 -7.56 -6.46 -9.58
C GLN A 60 -7.11 -7.42 -8.47
N THR A 61 -6.46 -6.87 -7.44
CA THR A 61 -6.00 -7.65 -6.28
C THR A 61 -7.17 -8.32 -5.55
N LYS A 62 -8.31 -7.63 -5.38
CA LYS A 62 -9.53 -8.23 -4.81
C LYS A 62 -9.98 -9.46 -5.59
N VAL A 63 -10.09 -9.34 -6.91
CA VAL A 63 -10.52 -10.44 -7.78
C VAL A 63 -9.54 -11.62 -7.68
N GLN A 64 -8.24 -11.34 -7.70
CA GLN A 64 -7.20 -12.37 -7.63
C GLN A 64 -7.16 -13.08 -6.26
N LEU A 65 -7.29 -12.34 -5.16
CA LEU A 65 -7.35 -12.91 -3.82
C LEU A 65 -8.60 -13.77 -3.61
N GLU A 66 -9.75 -13.30 -4.08
CA GLU A 66 -11.00 -14.06 -4.00
C GLU A 66 -10.94 -15.33 -4.86
N THR A 67 -10.41 -15.24 -6.08
CA THR A 67 -10.24 -16.39 -6.98
C THR A 67 -9.35 -17.43 -6.31
N TYR A 68 -8.18 -17.03 -5.81
CA TYR A 68 -7.27 -17.94 -5.12
C TYR A 68 -7.91 -18.57 -3.88
N ALA A 69 -8.62 -17.79 -3.06
CA ALA A 69 -9.29 -18.30 -1.86
C ALA A 69 -10.33 -19.38 -2.22
N ARG A 70 -11.15 -19.14 -3.24
CA ARG A 70 -12.17 -20.09 -3.73
C ARG A 70 -11.55 -21.35 -4.31
N GLU A 71 -10.52 -21.24 -5.15
CA GLU A 71 -9.84 -22.38 -5.78
C GLU A 71 -9.08 -23.25 -4.78
N SER A 72 -8.48 -22.63 -3.75
CA SER A 72 -7.67 -23.32 -2.75
C SER A 72 -8.44 -23.73 -1.49
N GLY A 73 -9.73 -23.39 -1.39
CA GLY A 73 -10.56 -23.65 -0.21
C GLY A 73 -10.10 -22.89 1.04
N ARG A 74 -9.48 -21.72 0.87
CA ARG A 74 -8.98 -20.85 1.95
C ARG A 74 -9.97 -19.72 2.25
N GLU A 75 -9.77 -19.07 3.39
CA GLU A 75 -10.51 -17.87 3.76
C GLU A 75 -10.27 -16.73 2.76
N ILE A 76 -11.32 -15.99 2.43
CA ILE A 76 -11.22 -14.82 1.55
C ILE A 76 -10.50 -13.70 2.29
N VAL A 77 -9.40 -13.24 1.70
CA VAL A 77 -8.62 -12.11 2.20
C VAL A 77 -9.24 -10.82 1.65
N LYS A 78 -9.64 -9.90 2.53
CA LYS A 78 -10.12 -8.57 2.15
C LYS A 78 -8.93 -7.60 2.10
N PRO A 79 -8.38 -7.26 0.91
CA PRO A 79 -7.30 -6.29 0.81
C PRO A 79 -7.80 -4.87 1.12
N PHE A 80 -6.88 -3.96 1.43
CA PHE A 80 -7.16 -2.52 1.47
C PHE A 80 -5.96 -1.70 0.97
N VAL A 81 -6.23 -0.41 0.68
CA VAL A 81 -5.26 0.57 0.20
C VAL A 81 -4.86 1.53 1.31
N LEU A 82 -3.56 1.80 1.44
CA LEU A 82 -3.01 2.84 2.31
C LEU A 82 -2.54 4.03 1.46
N VAL A 83 -3.17 5.19 1.64
CA VAL A 83 -2.78 6.44 0.99
C VAL A 83 -2.00 7.29 2.00
N ILE A 84 -0.77 7.68 1.64
CA ILE A 84 0.09 8.49 2.51
C ILE A 84 -0.01 9.94 2.09
N ALA A 85 -0.76 10.72 2.86
CA ALA A 85 -0.95 12.15 2.62
C ALA A 85 0.23 12.98 3.15
N ARG A 86 0.31 14.24 2.70
CA ARG A 86 1.36 15.19 3.10
C ARG A 86 1.11 15.75 4.50
N ASP A 87 -0.13 16.15 4.72
CA ASP A 87 -0.66 16.77 5.92
C ASP A 87 -2.17 16.53 6.01
N THR A 88 -2.81 17.00 7.08
CA THR A 88 -4.24 16.81 7.34
C THR A 88 -5.15 17.50 6.33
N THR A 89 -4.72 18.65 5.79
CA THR A 89 -5.45 19.36 4.74
C THR A 89 -5.47 18.54 3.45
N HIS A 90 -4.31 18.02 3.06
CA HIS A 90 -4.19 17.16 1.89
C HIS A 90 -4.97 15.85 2.07
N ALA A 91 -4.96 15.25 3.26
CA ALA A 91 -5.75 14.06 3.55
C ALA A 91 -7.26 14.30 3.37
N ALA A 92 -7.77 15.46 3.82
CA ALA A 92 -9.18 15.83 3.64
C ALA A 92 -9.55 16.06 2.16
N GLN A 93 -8.64 16.65 1.38
CA GLN A 93 -8.82 16.82 -0.07
C GLN A 93 -8.88 15.47 -0.80
N LEU A 94 -7.93 14.57 -0.50
CA LEU A 94 -7.92 13.21 -1.06
C LEU A 94 -9.19 12.45 -0.68
N LYS A 95 -9.65 12.56 0.57
CA LYS A 95 -10.91 11.94 1.01
C LYS A 95 -12.08 12.44 0.18
N THR A 96 -12.20 13.76 0.02
CA THR A 96 -13.27 14.39 -0.77
C THR A 96 -13.25 13.93 -2.21
N LEU A 97 -12.07 13.85 -2.82
CA LEU A 97 -11.89 13.34 -4.18
C LEU A 97 -12.35 11.88 -4.29
N ILE A 98 -11.87 11.00 -3.41
CA ILE A 98 -12.15 9.55 -3.46
C ILE A 98 -13.64 9.25 -3.22
N GLU A 99 -14.31 10.06 -2.40
CA GLU A 99 -15.74 9.90 -2.12
C GLU A 99 -16.66 10.59 -3.14
N SER A 100 -16.09 11.30 -4.12
CA SER A 100 -16.86 11.99 -5.18
C SER A 100 -17.44 11.02 -6.21
N ASP A 101 -18.50 11.44 -6.91
CA ASP A 101 -19.11 10.63 -7.98
C ASP A 101 -18.21 10.50 -9.21
N ASP A 102 -17.35 11.49 -9.45
CA ASP A 102 -16.38 11.46 -10.54
C ASP A 102 -15.29 10.39 -10.30
N PHE A 103 -15.03 10.04 -9.04
CA PHE A 103 -14.07 9.01 -8.68
C PHE A 103 -14.70 7.61 -8.71
N PHE A 104 -14.43 6.87 -9.79
CA PHE A 104 -14.92 5.51 -10.00
C PHE A 104 -16.45 5.36 -9.81
N GLU A 105 -17.22 6.33 -10.31
CA GLU A 105 -18.69 6.33 -10.26
C GLU A 105 -19.23 6.27 -8.82
N GLY A 106 -18.52 6.89 -7.87
CA GLY A 106 -18.91 6.97 -6.46
C GLY A 106 -18.77 5.66 -5.67
N ARG A 107 -18.17 4.61 -6.23
CA ARG A 107 -18.08 3.27 -5.61
C ARG A 107 -17.26 3.20 -4.31
N TYR A 108 -16.46 4.23 -4.04
CA TYR A 108 -15.65 4.37 -2.83
C TYR A 108 -16.24 5.35 -1.80
N ARG A 109 -17.43 5.91 -2.07
CA ARG A 109 -18.18 6.70 -1.09
C ARG A 109 -18.40 5.87 0.19
N GLU A 110 -18.12 6.46 1.35
CA GLU A 110 -18.23 5.82 2.67
C GLU A 110 -17.30 4.62 2.90
N LYS A 111 -16.35 4.36 2.01
CA LYS A 111 -15.34 3.29 2.14
C LYS A 111 -13.95 3.82 2.50
N VAL A 112 -13.88 5.08 2.94
CA VAL A 112 -12.63 5.80 3.18
C VAL A 112 -12.58 6.29 4.61
N ILE A 113 -11.51 5.95 5.33
CA ILE A 113 -11.22 6.52 6.65
C ILE A 113 -9.98 7.41 6.58
N GLN A 114 -10.03 8.53 7.30
CA GLN A 114 -8.90 9.44 7.50
C GLN A 114 -8.36 9.26 8.91
N VAL A 115 -7.06 8.95 8.99
CA VAL A 115 -6.31 8.68 10.22
C VAL A 115 -5.20 9.72 10.41
N ASP A 116 -5.39 10.60 11.37
CA ASP A 116 -4.41 11.61 11.75
C ASP A 116 -4.58 12.05 13.22
N SER A 117 -3.64 12.87 13.70
CA SER A 117 -3.61 13.33 15.09
C SER A 117 -4.52 14.52 15.39
N SER A 118 -5.38 14.95 14.46
CA SER A 118 -6.26 16.11 14.69
C SER A 118 -7.52 15.76 15.49
N LYS A 119 -7.89 14.48 15.55
CA LYS A 119 -9.03 13.97 16.31
C LYS A 119 -8.67 13.74 17.77
N THR A 120 -9.62 13.98 18.68
CA THR A 120 -9.44 13.78 20.12
C THR A 120 -10.66 13.13 20.75
N GLY A 121 -10.47 12.45 21.88
CA GLY A 121 -11.55 11.84 22.66
C GLY A 121 -12.32 10.78 21.87
N ALA A 122 -13.65 10.86 21.86
CA ALA A 122 -14.50 9.84 21.23
C ALA A 122 -14.26 9.67 19.72
N GLU A 123 -13.85 10.73 19.01
CA GLU A 123 -13.56 10.64 17.58
C GLU A 123 -12.27 9.87 17.30
N GLU A 124 -11.28 9.99 18.19
CA GLU A 124 -10.03 9.24 18.13
C GLU A 124 -10.28 7.76 18.42
N GLU A 125 -11.07 7.45 19.46
CA GLU A 125 -11.45 6.07 19.79
C GLU A 125 -12.21 5.39 18.64
N LYS A 126 -13.16 6.10 18.03
CA LYS A 126 -13.88 5.59 16.85
C LYS A 126 -12.93 5.33 15.69
N MET A 127 -12.04 6.28 15.39
CA MET A 127 -11.06 6.13 14.32
C MET A 127 -10.14 4.93 14.54
N ILE A 128 -9.68 4.70 15.77
CA ILE A 128 -8.88 3.53 16.12
C ILE A 128 -9.70 2.26 15.95
N SER A 129 -10.96 2.24 16.40
CA SER A 129 -11.85 1.09 16.22
C SER A 129 -12.05 0.75 14.74
N ASP A 130 -12.39 1.73 13.90
CA ASP A 130 -12.57 1.54 12.46
C ASP A 130 -11.28 1.02 11.79
N LEU A 131 -10.12 1.53 12.23
CA LEU A 131 -8.82 1.12 11.72
C LEU A 131 -8.43 -0.32 12.12
N LEU A 132 -8.90 -0.79 13.29
CA LEU A 132 -8.69 -2.18 13.75
C LEU A 132 -9.59 -3.18 13.02
N THR A 133 -10.76 -2.75 12.51
CA THR A 133 -11.70 -3.62 11.80
C THR A 133 -11.56 -3.60 10.29
N VAL A 134 -10.65 -2.78 9.74
CA VAL A 134 -10.48 -2.59 8.29
C VAL A 134 -10.29 -3.89 7.50
N GLU A 135 -9.73 -4.93 8.12
CA GLU A 135 -9.47 -6.22 7.49
C GLU A 135 -10.66 -7.18 7.53
N HIS A 136 -11.67 -6.87 8.34
CA HIS A 136 -12.85 -7.72 8.49
C HIS A 136 -13.74 -7.63 7.25
N GLY A 137 -14.25 -8.78 6.79
CA GLY A 137 -15.07 -8.88 5.59
C GLY A 137 -16.40 -8.12 5.63
N ASN A 138 -16.91 -7.79 6.83
CA ASN A 138 -18.13 -7.01 7.03
C ASN A 138 -17.90 -5.49 7.13
N ASP A 139 -16.64 -5.07 7.28
CA ASP A 139 -16.27 -3.67 7.31
C ASP A 139 -16.29 -3.11 5.87
N PRO A 140 -16.93 -1.97 5.58
CA PRO A 140 -17.00 -1.42 4.23
C PRO A 140 -15.72 -0.70 3.79
N THR A 141 -14.82 -0.38 4.72
CA THR A 141 -13.61 0.41 4.45
C THR A 141 -12.69 -0.34 3.51
N GLU A 142 -12.25 0.32 2.46
CA GLU A 142 -11.29 -0.21 1.49
C GLU A 142 -10.05 0.69 1.35
N ILE A 143 -10.13 1.94 1.80
CA ILE A 143 -9.05 2.93 1.68
C ILE A 143 -8.82 3.61 3.02
N VAL A 144 -7.58 3.59 3.48
CA VAL A 144 -7.10 4.31 4.67
C VAL A 144 -6.20 5.43 4.20
N ILE A 145 -6.58 6.68 4.47
CA ILE A 145 -5.73 7.85 4.25
C ILE A 145 -5.07 8.19 5.57
N HIS A 146 -3.74 8.21 5.62
CA HIS A 146 -3.03 8.58 6.84
C HIS A 146 -2.08 9.74 6.65
N VAL A 147 -1.87 10.47 7.74
CA VAL A 147 -0.88 11.55 7.86
C VAL A 147 0.11 11.18 8.95
N ASN A 148 1.41 11.29 8.67
CA ASN A 148 2.50 10.93 9.59
C ASN A 148 2.44 9.47 10.07
N MET A 149 3.11 9.19 11.18
CA MET A 149 3.22 7.86 11.76
C MET A 149 1.88 7.43 12.35
N LEU A 150 1.39 6.27 11.91
CA LEU A 150 0.35 5.56 12.65
C LEU A 150 0.92 5.18 14.02
N LYS A 151 0.11 5.30 15.07
CA LYS A 151 0.55 4.97 16.44
C LYS A 151 1.17 3.57 16.46
N GLU A 152 2.24 3.40 17.22
CA GLU A 152 2.86 2.10 17.44
C GLU A 152 1.78 1.10 17.88
N GLY A 153 1.63 -0.01 17.15
CA GLY A 153 0.65 -1.06 17.47
C GLY A 153 -0.42 -1.31 16.40
N TRP A 154 -0.51 -0.50 15.34
CA TRP A 154 -1.35 -0.88 14.20
C TRP A 154 -0.71 -2.01 13.40
N ASP A 155 -1.40 -3.13 13.34
CA ASP A 155 -0.86 -4.38 12.87
C ASP A 155 -1.84 -5.03 11.90
N VAL A 156 -1.48 -5.11 10.63
CA VAL A 156 -2.38 -5.45 9.53
C VAL A 156 -1.71 -6.46 8.61
N THR A 157 -2.49 -7.40 8.11
CA THR A 157 -2.03 -8.47 7.22
C THR A 157 -2.45 -8.24 5.76
N ASN A 158 -3.53 -7.51 5.55
CA ASN A 158 -4.24 -7.34 4.29
C ASN A 158 -3.97 -5.98 3.64
N LEU A 159 -2.90 -5.30 4.03
CA LEU A 159 -2.40 -4.17 3.23
C LEU A 159 -1.77 -4.73 1.94
N TYR A 160 -2.29 -4.30 0.78
CA TYR A 160 -1.82 -4.76 -0.54
C TYR A 160 -1.37 -3.64 -1.47
N THR A 161 -1.80 -2.40 -1.22
CA THR A 161 -1.43 -1.26 -2.05
C THR A 161 -1.10 -0.05 -1.18
N ILE A 162 0.05 0.57 -1.43
CA ILE A 162 0.48 1.83 -0.81
C ILE A 162 0.60 2.89 -1.89
N VAL A 163 -0.05 4.04 -1.69
CA VAL A 163 0.00 5.19 -2.59
C VAL A 163 0.61 6.38 -1.85
N PRO A 164 1.94 6.60 -1.96
CA PRO A 164 2.59 7.72 -1.31
C PRO A 164 2.45 9.03 -2.10
N HIS A 165 1.93 10.08 -1.48
CA HIS A 165 1.90 11.44 -2.05
C HIS A 165 2.87 12.43 -1.38
N ARG A 166 3.56 12.01 -0.31
CA ARG A 166 4.60 12.81 0.33
C ARG A 166 5.94 12.58 -0.37
N ASP A 167 6.72 13.64 -0.47
CA ASP A 167 8.17 13.58 -0.70
C ASP A 167 8.86 12.96 0.52
N ALA A 168 8.67 11.65 0.71
CA ALA A 168 9.45 10.88 1.66
C ALA A 168 10.71 10.37 0.93
N ASN A 169 11.85 10.43 1.60
CA ASN A 169 13.03 9.71 1.13
C ASN A 169 12.62 8.24 0.93
N ALA A 170 12.87 7.68 -0.26
CA ALA A 170 12.50 6.31 -0.62
C ALA A 170 12.86 5.31 0.48
N ARG A 171 14.03 5.49 1.11
CA ARG A 171 14.49 4.68 2.22
C ARG A 171 13.61 4.75 3.47
N ILE A 172 13.14 5.94 3.84
CA ILE A 172 12.25 6.14 4.99
C ILE A 172 10.87 5.53 4.71
N LEU A 173 10.34 5.72 3.50
CA LEU A 173 9.10 5.09 3.06
C LEU A 173 9.22 3.56 3.15
N ILE A 174 10.35 3.01 2.71
CA ILE A 174 10.64 1.58 2.70
C ILE A 174 10.72 1.00 4.11
N GLU A 175 11.47 1.65 5.00
CA GLU A 175 11.73 1.15 6.34
C GLU A 175 10.55 1.36 7.31
N GLN A 176 9.83 2.50 7.23
CA GLN A 176 8.78 2.86 8.18
C GLN A 176 7.37 2.43 7.74
N SER A 177 7.07 2.43 6.44
CA SER A 177 5.71 2.18 5.95
C SER A 177 5.46 0.76 5.48
N ILE A 178 6.49 0.05 5.01
CA ILE A 178 6.33 -1.30 4.41
C ILE A 178 6.30 -2.39 5.50
N GLY A 179 7.09 -2.26 6.57
CA GLY A 179 7.29 -3.33 7.57
C GLY A 179 6.00 -3.91 8.18
N ARG A 180 4.93 -3.12 8.27
CA ARG A 180 3.61 -3.57 8.76
C ARG A 180 2.78 -4.25 7.68
N GLY A 181 2.85 -3.80 6.42
CA GLY A 181 2.07 -4.36 5.32
C GLY A 181 2.61 -5.66 4.72
N LEU A 182 3.81 -6.09 5.12
CA LEU A 182 4.48 -7.26 4.54
C LEU A 182 4.02 -8.59 5.11
N ARG A 183 3.06 -8.62 6.02
CA ARG A 183 2.62 -9.90 6.59
C ARG A 183 1.89 -10.75 5.56
N LEU A 184 2.02 -12.07 5.70
CA LEU A 184 1.44 -13.03 4.79
C LEU A 184 0.01 -13.37 5.24
N PRO A 185 -1.00 -13.24 4.36
CA PRO A 185 -2.41 -13.47 4.71
C PRO A 185 -2.69 -14.87 5.24
N TYR A 186 -1.88 -15.85 4.83
CA TYR A 186 -2.07 -17.26 5.18
C TYR A 186 -0.93 -17.80 6.04
N GLY A 187 -0.15 -16.92 6.68
CA GLY A 187 1.00 -17.26 7.52
C GLY A 187 2.22 -17.81 6.77
N LYS A 188 2.10 -18.04 5.46
CA LYS A 188 3.18 -18.47 4.57
C LYS A 188 2.93 -17.98 3.15
N ARG A 189 3.99 -17.85 2.35
CA ARG A 189 3.86 -17.62 0.91
C ARG A 189 3.19 -18.80 0.26
N VAL A 190 2.35 -18.51 -0.72
CA VAL A 190 1.61 -19.53 -1.47
C VAL A 190 2.15 -19.74 -2.88
N GLY A 191 3.12 -18.91 -3.30
CA GLY A 191 3.73 -18.97 -4.63
C GLY A 191 2.91 -18.27 -5.71
N VAL A 192 1.85 -17.56 -5.33
CA VAL A 192 0.99 -16.80 -6.25
C VAL A 192 1.34 -15.32 -6.10
N PRO A 193 1.90 -14.67 -7.14
CA PRO A 193 2.41 -13.30 -7.01
C PRO A 193 1.37 -12.30 -6.52
N SER A 194 0.10 -12.42 -6.91
CA SER A 194 -0.97 -11.52 -6.46
C SER A 194 -1.31 -11.65 -4.98
N VAL A 195 -1.11 -12.84 -4.40
CA VAL A 195 -1.35 -13.11 -2.97
C VAL A 195 -0.14 -12.72 -2.13
N ASP A 196 1.06 -12.95 -2.65
CA ASP A 196 2.29 -12.79 -1.92
C ASP A 196 2.93 -11.41 -2.09
N ARG A 197 2.30 -10.46 -2.80
CA ARG A 197 2.89 -9.16 -3.13
C ARG A 197 2.25 -7.99 -2.36
N LEU A 198 3.09 -7.01 -2.02
CA LEU A 198 2.68 -5.68 -1.60
C LEU A 198 3.08 -4.66 -2.67
N ASN A 199 2.13 -3.88 -3.17
CA ASN A 199 2.34 -2.93 -4.25
C ASN A 199 2.56 -1.51 -3.71
N ILE A 200 3.53 -0.78 -4.27
CA ILE A 200 3.84 0.61 -3.93
C ILE A 200 3.78 1.45 -5.20
N VAL A 201 2.76 2.30 -5.33
CA VAL A 201 2.48 3.06 -6.56
C VAL A 201 3.27 4.37 -6.56
N ALA A 202 4.39 4.40 -7.27
CA ALA A 202 5.34 5.50 -7.22
C ALA A 202 5.85 5.91 -8.61
N HIS A 203 4.94 6.37 -9.49
CA HIS A 203 5.27 6.73 -10.88
C HIS A 203 6.40 7.75 -11.01
N ASP A 204 6.29 8.85 -10.27
CA ASP A 204 7.18 10.01 -10.29
C ASP A 204 8.54 9.79 -9.61
N ARG A 205 8.62 8.77 -8.75
CA ARG A 205 9.84 8.41 -8.01
C ARG A 205 10.35 7.01 -8.34
N PHE A 206 9.78 6.38 -9.36
CA PHE A 206 10.04 4.99 -9.70
C PHE A 206 11.54 4.70 -9.85
N GLN A 207 12.22 5.50 -10.68
CA GLN A 207 13.64 5.29 -10.95
C GLN A 207 14.51 5.50 -9.70
N GLU A 208 14.17 6.46 -8.86
CA GLU A 208 14.89 6.69 -7.60
C GLU A 208 14.74 5.50 -6.64
N ILE A 209 13.51 4.99 -6.49
CA ILE A 209 13.24 3.84 -5.61
C ILE A 209 13.94 2.58 -6.15
N VAL A 210 13.91 2.36 -7.47
CA VAL A 210 14.63 1.24 -8.10
C VAL A 210 16.14 1.38 -7.88
N ASN A 211 16.70 2.56 -8.11
CA ASN A 211 18.13 2.81 -7.91
C ASN A 211 18.55 2.54 -6.46
N GLU A 212 17.78 3.02 -5.48
CA GLU A 212 18.03 2.78 -4.05
C GLU A 212 17.92 1.29 -3.69
N ALA A 213 16.93 0.57 -4.25
CA ALA A 213 16.75 -0.87 -4.04
C ALA A 213 17.85 -1.74 -4.69
N THR A 214 18.55 -1.21 -5.68
CA THR A 214 19.67 -1.90 -6.36
C THR A 214 21.04 -1.65 -5.73
N GLN A 215 21.16 -0.73 -4.76
CA GLN A 215 22.43 -0.48 -4.08
C GLN A 215 22.92 -1.71 -3.29
N PRO A 216 24.23 -1.99 -3.23
CA PRO A 216 24.77 -3.13 -2.49
C PRO A 216 24.46 -3.13 -0.98
N ASP A 217 24.30 -1.94 -0.39
CA ASP A 217 23.95 -1.72 1.02
C ASP A 217 22.44 -1.50 1.24
N SER A 218 21.63 -1.72 0.21
CA SER A 218 20.19 -1.58 0.31
C SER A 218 19.61 -2.63 1.26
N PRO A 219 18.79 -2.24 2.25
CA PRO A 219 18.24 -3.17 3.21
C PRO A 219 17.20 -4.13 2.59
N ILE A 220 16.68 -3.81 1.40
CA ILE A 220 15.59 -4.54 0.73
C ILE A 220 15.78 -4.54 -0.78
N ARG A 221 15.53 -5.69 -1.43
CA ARG A 221 15.35 -5.78 -2.88
C ARG A 221 13.85 -5.68 -3.22
N LEU A 222 13.51 -4.75 -4.12
CA LEU A 222 12.15 -4.53 -4.57
C LEU A 222 11.93 -5.15 -5.95
N GLN A 223 10.78 -5.79 -6.17
CA GLN A 223 10.34 -6.15 -7.51
C GLN A 223 9.87 -4.90 -8.28
N THR A 224 9.98 -4.94 -9.60
CA THR A 224 9.41 -3.93 -10.49
C THR A 224 8.14 -4.48 -11.12
N VAL A 225 7.07 -3.69 -11.07
CA VAL A 225 5.83 -3.96 -11.80
C VAL A 225 5.55 -2.76 -12.71
N VAL A 226 5.34 -3.04 -13.99
CA VAL A 226 5.00 -2.03 -14.99
C VAL A 226 3.57 -2.30 -15.43
N LEU A 227 2.68 -1.35 -15.17
CA LEU A 227 1.29 -1.38 -15.58
C LEU A 227 1.19 -1.01 -17.05
N ASP A 228 0.50 -1.83 -17.83
CA ASP A 228 0.03 -1.43 -19.15
C ASP A 228 -1.32 -0.68 -18.97
N PRO A 229 -1.43 0.59 -19.38
CA PRO A 229 -2.67 1.37 -19.23
C PRO A 229 -3.90 0.67 -19.85
N GLU A 230 -3.72 -0.01 -20.98
CA GLU A 230 -4.83 -0.70 -21.66
C GLU A 230 -5.33 -1.92 -20.85
N GLU A 231 -4.42 -2.64 -20.19
CA GLU A 231 -4.74 -3.81 -19.38
C GLU A 231 -5.37 -3.43 -18.04
N ILE A 232 -4.89 -2.36 -17.39
CA ILE A 232 -5.39 -1.95 -16.09
C ILE A 232 -6.72 -1.19 -16.18
N GLU A 233 -7.02 -0.59 -17.32
CA GLU A 233 -8.30 0.09 -17.59
C GLU A 233 -9.40 -0.88 -18.05
N ALA A 234 -9.03 -2.08 -18.50
CA ALA A 234 -9.97 -3.14 -18.81
C ALA A 234 -10.65 -3.67 -17.53
N LYS A 235 -11.99 -3.62 -17.47
CA LYS A 235 -12.77 -4.14 -16.34
C LYS A 235 -12.47 -5.62 -16.13
N THR A 236 -11.74 -5.96 -15.07
CA THR A 236 -11.50 -7.35 -14.66
C THR A 236 -12.79 -7.88 -14.03
N LYS A 237 -13.47 -8.81 -14.71
CA LYS A 237 -14.64 -9.51 -14.15
C LYS A 237 -14.19 -10.88 -13.66
N THR A 238 -14.59 -11.25 -12.46
CA THR A 238 -14.52 -12.64 -12.00
C THR A 238 -15.37 -13.49 -12.93
N VAL A 239 -14.75 -14.43 -13.64
CA VAL A 239 -15.48 -15.46 -14.38
C VAL A 239 -15.78 -16.57 -13.37
N VAL A 240 -17.05 -16.67 -12.99
CA VAL A 240 -17.58 -17.75 -12.13
C VAL A 240 -18.04 -18.90 -13.02
#